data_AF-A0A6J7NVU6-F1
#
_entry.id   AF-A0A6J7NVU6-F1
#
_cell.length_a   1.000
_cell.length_b   1.000
_cell.length_c   1.000
_cell.angle_alpha   90.00
_cell.angle_beta   90.00
_cell.angle_gamma   90.00
#
_symmetry.space_group_name_H-M   'P 1'
#
loop_
_entity.id
_entity.type
_entity.pdbx_description
1 polymer ?
#
loop_
_entity_poly.entity_id
_entity_poly.type
_entity_poly.pdbx_seq_one_letter_code
_entity_poly.pdbx_strand_id
1 'polypeptide(L)' 'MIKVLGRGKITRAVKVSVHAISKSAQEAIVAAGGSVVILPPTFRGVRPPAKGSQFTNR' A
#
# COMPACT_ATOMS: atom_id res chain seq x y z
N MET A 1 2.03 -7.60 -3.30
CA MET A 1 2.43 -6.46 -2.45
C MET A 1 1.70 -5.23 -2.94
N ILE A 2 1.13 -4.44 -2.04
CA ILE A 2 0.33 -3.26 -2.38
C ILE A 2 0.88 -2.07 -1.60
N LYS A 3 1.21 -1.00 -2.33
CA LYS A 3 1.62 0.28 -1.75
C LYS A 3 0.67 1.39 -2.19
N VAL A 4 0.18 2.18 -1.24
CA VAL A 4 -0.67 3.35 -1.52
C VAL A 4 0.18 4.61 -1.52
N LEU A 5 -0.04 5.46 -2.52
CA LEU A 5 0.64 6.75 -2.70
C LEU A 5 -0.39 7.88 -2.71
N GLY A 6 -0.01 9.03 -2.14
CA GLY A 6 -0.91 10.17 -1.96
C GLY A 6 -1.04 11.02 -3.22
N ARG A 7 -1.56 10.45 -4.30
CA ARG A 7 -1.93 11.20 -5.51
C ARG A 7 -3.44 11.32 -5.60
N GLY A 8 -3.94 12.56 -5.61
CA GLY A 8 -5.36 12.85 -5.64
C GLY A 8 -5.94 13.20 -4.28
N LYS A 9 -7.27 13.36 -4.23
CA LYS A 9 -8.02 13.74 -3.03
C LYS A 9 -8.98 12.62 -2.65
N ILE A 10 -9.11 12.37 -1.35
CA ILE A 10 -10.11 11.46 -0.79
C ILE A 10 -11.02 12.25 0.14
N THR A 11 -12.33 12.15 -0.08
CA THR A 11 -13.35 12.90 0.69
C THR A 11 -14.25 12.00 1.51
N ARG A 12 -14.08 10.68 1.39
CA ARG A 12 -14.89 9.67 2.06
C ARG A 12 -14.04 8.88 3.04
N ALA A 13 -14.59 8.63 4.23
CA ALA A 13 -14.00 7.73 5.21
C ALA A 13 -13.95 6.29 4.65
N VAL A 14 -12.74 5.71 4.62
CA VAL A 14 -12.50 4.35 4.15
C VAL A 14 -11.55 3.62 5.11
N LYS A 15 -11.72 2.30 5.20
CA LYS A 15 -10.77 1.42 5.88
C LYS A 15 -9.89 0.75 4.83
N VAL A 16 -8.58 0.91 4.95
CA VAL A 16 -7.62 0.45 3.92
C VAL A 16 -6.61 -0.51 4.56
N SER A 17 -6.51 -1.71 4.01
CA SER A 17 -5.54 -2.73 4.45
C SER A 17 -4.46 -2.90 3.37
N VAL A 18 -3.21 -2.50 3.67
CA VAL A 18 -2.12 -2.43 2.69
C VAL A 18 -0.79 -2.88 3.28
N HIS A 19 0.22 -3.14 2.44
CA HIS A 19 1.53 -3.56 2.91
C HIS A 19 2.47 -2.38 3.17
N ALA A 20 2.27 -1.28 2.43
CA ALA A 20 3.02 -0.04 2.59
C ALA A 20 2.15 1.16 2.20
N ILE A 21 2.46 2.33 2.77
CA ILE A 21 1.77 3.57 2.47
C ILE A 21 2.75 4.75 2.54
N SER A 22 2.56 5.79 1.72
CA SER A 22 3.30 7.04 1.85
C SER A 22 2.73 7.89 2.99
N LYS A 23 3.58 8.69 3.66
CA LYS A 23 3.14 9.59 4.74
C LYS A 23 1.98 10.49 4.32
N SER A 24 2.09 11.10 3.13
CA SER A 24 1.04 11.94 2.54
C SER A 24 -0.30 11.21 2.31
N ALA A 25 -0.27 9.93 1.95
CA ALA A 25 -1.50 9.15 1.76
C ALA A 25 -2.15 8.81 3.10
N GLN A 26 -1.34 8.45 4.10
CA GLN A 26 -1.85 8.14 5.43
C GLN A 26 -2.54 9.36 6.05
N GLU A 27 -1.91 10.54 5.96
CA GLU A 27 -2.49 11.80 6.42
C GLU A 27 -3.81 12.13 5.72
N ALA A 28 -3.88 11.98 4.39
CA ALA A 28 -5.12 12.23 3.64
C ALA A 28 -6.25 11.27 4.03
N ILE A 29 -5.95 9.98 4.27
CA ILE A 29 -6.96 8.99 4.69
C ILE A 29 -7.46 9.29 6.11
N VAL A 30 -6.56 9.61 7.04
CA VAL A 30 -6.93 9.95 8.42
C VAL A 30 -7.73 11.26 8.46
N ALA A 31 -7.34 12.27 7.67
CA ALA A 31 -8.07 13.54 7.55
C ALA A 31 -9.50 13.35 7.01
N ALA A 32 -9.71 12.37 6.12
CA ALA A 32 -11.03 11.99 5.63
C ALA A 32 -11.85 11.12 6.63
N GLY A 33 -11.34 10.88 7.85
CA GLY A 33 -11.99 10.05 8.87
C GLY A 33 -11.84 8.54 8.65
N GLY A 34 -10.89 8.13 7.81
CA GLY A 34 -10.59 6.72 7.53
C GLY A 34 -9.55 6.11 8.48
N SER A 35 -9.23 4.85 8.24
CA SER A 35 -8.21 4.11 9.00
C SER A 35 -7.34 3.23 8.09
N VAL A 36 -6.06 3.10 8.42
CA VAL A 36 -5.10 2.29 7.66
C VAL A 36 -4.58 1.14 8.53
N VAL A 37 -4.63 -0.08 8.00
CA VAL A 37 -4.08 -1.29 8.60
C VAL A 37 -2.90 -1.77 7.75
N ILE A 38 -1.73 -1.92 8.37
CA ILE A 38 -0.54 -2.43 7.70
C ILE A 38 -0.49 -3.95 7.87
N LEU A 39 -0.58 -4.67 6.74
CA LEU A 39 -0.46 -6.12 6.69
C LEU A 39 1.01 -6.51 6.50
N PRO A 40 1.46 -7.61 7.13
CA PRO A 40 2.82 -8.10 6.92
C PRO A 40 3.04 -8.52 5.45
N PRO A 41 4.25 -8.33 4.91
CA PRO A 41 4.59 -8.80 3.57
C PRO A 41 4.45 -10.33 3.47
N THR A 42 4.01 -10.79 2.30
CA THR A 42 3.81 -12.23 2.01
C THR A 42 5.12 -13.00 1.83
N PHE A 43 6.27 -12.35 1.94
CA PHE A 43 7.60 -12.93 1.82
C PHE A 43 8.50 -12.41 2.95
N ARG A 44 9.44 -13.25 3.40
CA ARG A 44 10.42 -12.89 4.43
C ARG A 44 11.64 -12.25 3.75
N GLY A 45 11.91 -10.98 4.03
CA GLY A 45 13.10 -10.27 3.54
C GLY A 45 12.92 -9.63 2.15
N VAL A 46 13.90 -9.80 1.27
CA VAL A 46 13.87 -9.28 -0.10
C VAL A 46 12.86 -10.06 -0.93
N ARG A 47 12.16 -9.38 -1.86
CA ARG A 47 11.25 -10.04 -2.79
C ARG A 47 12.02 -11.13 -3.55
N PRO A 48 11.55 -12.39 -3.55
CA PRO A 48 12.18 -13.44 -4.33
C PRO A 48 12.26 -13.06 -5.81
N PRO A 49 13.34 -13.42 -6.53
CA PRO A 49 13.42 -13.17 -7.96
C PRO A 49 12.30 -13.92 -8.68
N ALA A 50 11.76 -13.32 -9.74
CA ALA A 50 10.75 -13.96 -10.56
C ALA A 50 11.33 -15.24 -11.17
N LYS A 51 10.65 -16.38 -10.94
CA LYS A 51 10.98 -17.63 -11.63
C LYS A 51 10.24 -17.65 -12.96
N GLY A 52 10.96 -17.42 -14.06
CA GLY A 52 10.41 -17.42 -15.42
C GLY A 52 10.47 -16.04 -16.06
N SER A 53 9.31 -15.39 -16.25
CA SER A 53 9.24 -14.14 -17.02
C SER A 53 9.74 -12.93 -16.22
N GLN A 54 10.55 -12.07 -16.84
CA GLN A 54 10.93 -10.79 -16.24
C GLN A 54 9.71 -9.88 -15.96
N PHE A 55 8.61 -10.06 -16.69
CA PHE A 55 7.39 -9.28 -16.52
C PHE A 55 6.63 -9.62 -15.23
N THR A 56 6.97 -10.72 -14.55
CA THR A 56 6.34 -11.08 -13.26
C THR A 56 6.75 -10.13 -12.13
N ASN A 57 7.80 -9.32 -12.33
CA ASN A 57 8.27 -8.33 -11.37
C ASN A 57 7.74 -6.90 -11.63
N ARG A 58 7.05 -6.66 -12.76
CA ARG A 58 6.51 -5.35 -13.12
C ARG A 58 5.27 -4.99 -12.30
#